data_AF-N6YNP4-F1
#
_entry.id   AF-N6YNP4-F1
#
_cell.length_a   1.000
_cell.length_b   1.000
_cell.length_c   1.000
_cell.angle_alpha   90.00
_cell.angle_beta   90.00
_cell.angle_gamma   90.00
#
_symmetry.space_group_name_H-M   'P 1'
#
loop_
_entity.id
_entity.type
_entity.pdbx_description
1 polymer ?
#
loop_
_entity_poly.entity_id
_entity_poly.type
_entity_poly.pdbx_seq_one_letter_code
_entity_poly.pdbx_strand_id
1 'polypeptide(L)'
;MNASHETRHMLDAADLRALAEARVLLERPSLAARLSSFVGSPLEKGMARLPASWRERIGGLAHDALMKAMDTAAKTLQPAAQPASPRLHKLLGSVSGAGGGAFGVAGLTVEIPLSTVLIMRSILDIARGEGEDIGSAQARLAALEVFALGGNASSDDAAEAGYYAVRAALATTVSEAARHFAQKGLSSEGAPALARLITMVAARYKVQLTQKAAGMLVPGIGAAAGATINLMFMDHFQAVSRGHFTVRRLERRYGEEAVRAAWQAVGRPHPGNRSGFL
;
A
#
# COMPACT_ATOMS: atom_id res chain seq x y z
N MET A 1 35.71 15.14 29.14
CA MET A 1 34.54 15.86 28.60
C MET A 1 34.77 16.01 27.11
N ASN A 2 34.24 15.11 26.28
CA ASN A 2 34.49 15.13 24.83
C ASN A 2 33.16 15.38 24.13
N ALA A 3 32.98 16.62 23.68
CA ALA A 3 31.85 17.04 22.87
C ALA A 3 32.09 16.57 21.43
N SER A 4 31.77 15.31 21.17
CA SER A 4 31.63 14.81 19.81
C SER A 4 30.38 15.47 19.24
N HIS A 5 30.58 16.42 18.32
CA HIS A 5 29.55 16.99 17.47
C HIS A 5 28.75 15.86 16.79
N GLU A 6 27.58 15.53 17.34
CA GLU A 6 26.51 14.86 16.59
C GLU A 6 26.10 15.81 15.47
N THR A 7 26.64 15.56 14.27
CA THR A 7 26.16 16.20 13.06
C THR A 7 24.77 15.64 12.81
N ARG A 8 23.73 16.30 13.35
CA ARG A 8 22.35 16.11 12.90
C ARG A 8 22.35 16.45 11.42
N HIS A 9 22.41 15.44 10.55
CA HIS A 9 22.30 15.65 9.12
C HIS A 9 20.88 16.16 8.84
N MET A 10 20.74 17.48 8.77
CA MET A 10 19.53 18.11 8.24
C MET A 10 19.33 17.63 6.82
N LEU A 11 18.10 17.24 6.50
CA LEU A 11 17.73 16.86 5.14
C LEU A 11 18.01 18.05 4.21
N ASP A 12 18.56 17.77 3.03
CA ASP A 12 18.78 18.81 2.04
C ASP A 12 17.43 19.27 1.43
N ALA A 13 17.45 20.40 0.70
CA ALA A 13 16.23 21.00 0.17
C ALA A 13 15.53 20.13 -0.89
N ALA A 14 16.25 19.24 -1.56
CA ALA A 14 15.64 18.30 -2.51
C ALA A 14 14.94 17.17 -1.75
N ASP A 15 15.58 16.65 -0.71
CA ASP A 15 15.04 15.57 0.12
C ASP A 15 13.88 16.02 1.02
N LEU A 16 13.89 17.27 1.48
CA LEU A 16 12.72 17.87 2.14
C LEU A 16 11.51 17.97 1.20
N ARG A 17 11.72 18.34 -0.07
CA ARG A 17 10.65 18.36 -1.07
C ARG A 17 10.14 16.95 -1.38
N ALA A 18 11.05 15.99 -1.56
CA ALA A 18 10.68 14.59 -1.75
C ALA A 18 9.89 14.03 -0.55
N LEU A 19 10.27 14.40 0.68
CA LEU A 19 9.53 14.03 1.89
C LEU A 19 8.13 14.67 1.94
N ALA A 20 8.01 15.93 1.55
CA ALA A 20 6.72 16.62 1.46
C ALA A 20 5.80 15.98 0.42
N GLU A 21 6.32 15.65 -0.76
CA GLU A 21 5.60 14.93 -1.80
C GLU A 21 5.18 13.53 -1.34
N ALA A 22 6.10 12.79 -0.69
CA ALA A 22 5.81 11.48 -0.11
C ALA A 22 4.67 11.56 0.93
N ARG A 23 4.66 12.62 1.74
CA ARG A 23 3.58 12.89 2.69
C ARG A 23 2.25 13.10 1.99
N VAL A 24 2.21 13.95 0.96
CA VAL A 24 1.01 14.15 0.14
C VAL A 24 0.52 12.83 -0.46
N LEU A 25 1.42 11.95 -0.92
CA LEU A 25 1.07 10.62 -1.46
C LEU A 25 0.48 9.67 -0.41
N LEU A 26 0.99 9.72 0.82
CA LEU A 26 0.57 8.84 1.93
C LEU A 26 -0.67 9.34 2.66
N GLU A 27 -0.93 10.65 2.63
CA GLU A 27 -2.09 11.31 3.27
C GLU A 27 -3.20 11.65 2.25
N ARG A 28 -3.16 11.06 1.03
CA ARG A 28 -4.18 11.27 -0.01
C ARG A 28 -5.59 10.92 0.47
N PRO A 29 -6.64 11.48 -0.16
CA PRO A 29 -8.01 11.05 0.07
C PRO A 29 -8.14 9.52 -0.01
N SER A 30 -8.92 8.95 0.91
CA SER A 30 -9.09 7.50 0.99
C SER A 30 -9.58 6.92 -0.33
N LEU A 31 -9.22 5.66 -0.58
CA LEU A 31 -9.73 4.91 -1.73
C LEU A 31 -11.27 4.95 -1.78
N ALA A 32 -11.92 4.85 -0.63
CA ALA A 32 -13.37 4.98 -0.52
C ALA A 32 -13.91 6.32 -1.04
N ALA A 33 -13.29 7.44 -0.63
CA ALA A 33 -13.70 8.76 -1.08
C ALA A 33 -13.55 8.92 -2.60
N ARG A 34 -12.45 8.41 -3.17
CA ARG A 34 -12.21 8.44 -4.62
C ARG A 34 -13.19 7.58 -5.39
N LEU A 35 -13.46 6.36 -4.92
CA LEU A 35 -14.45 5.46 -5.53
C LEU A 35 -15.86 6.04 -5.44
N SER A 36 -16.25 6.59 -4.29
CA SER A 36 -17.55 7.27 -4.11
C SER A 36 -17.71 8.44 -5.08
N SER A 37 -16.66 9.26 -5.23
CA SER A 37 -16.64 10.39 -6.16
C SER A 37 -16.75 9.94 -7.63
N PHE A 38 -16.08 8.85 -8.00
CA PHE A 38 -16.13 8.29 -9.35
C PHE A 38 -17.49 7.68 -9.69
N VAL A 39 -18.06 6.92 -8.76
CA VAL A 39 -19.31 6.19 -8.97
C VAL A 39 -20.54 7.07 -8.73
N GLY A 40 -20.37 8.26 -8.14
CA GLY A 40 -21.45 9.23 -7.90
C GLY A 40 -22.45 8.78 -6.84
N SER A 41 -22.12 7.79 -6.01
CA SER A 41 -22.98 7.30 -4.94
C SER A 41 -22.17 6.92 -3.70
N PRO A 42 -22.72 7.12 -2.48
CA PRO A 42 -22.04 6.73 -1.26
C PRO A 42 -21.67 5.24 -1.29
N LEU A 43 -20.39 4.95 -1.05
CA LEU A 43 -19.85 3.59 -1.11
C LEU A 43 -20.55 2.66 -0.11
N GLU A 44 -21.06 3.23 0.98
CA GLU A 44 -21.86 2.58 2.02
C GLU A 44 -23.10 1.89 1.43
N LYS A 45 -23.71 2.43 0.37
CA LYS A 45 -24.84 1.79 -0.32
C LYS A 45 -24.41 0.52 -1.05
N GLY A 46 -23.21 0.52 -1.64
CA GLY A 46 -22.61 -0.68 -2.23
C GLY A 46 -22.26 -1.72 -1.16
N MET A 47 -21.74 -1.27 -0.02
CA MET A 47 -21.43 -2.14 1.12
C MET A 47 -22.68 -2.77 1.75
N ALA A 48 -23.79 -2.05 1.84
CA ALA A 48 -25.06 -2.61 2.33
C ALA A 48 -25.58 -3.74 1.43
N ARG A 49 -25.24 -3.72 0.13
CA ARG A 49 -25.64 -4.73 -0.86
C ARG A 49 -24.65 -5.89 -0.98
N LEU A 50 -23.49 -5.83 -0.33
CA LEU A 50 -22.53 -6.93 -0.32
C LEU A 50 -23.14 -8.16 0.39
N PRO A 51 -23.21 -9.33 -0.27
CA PRO A 51 -23.70 -10.56 0.36
C PRO A 51 -22.91 -10.90 1.63
N ALA A 52 -23.58 -11.44 2.65
CA ALA A 52 -22.93 -11.79 3.93
C ALA A 52 -21.75 -12.77 3.73
N SER A 53 -21.90 -13.75 2.85
CA SER A 53 -20.86 -14.71 2.48
C SER A 53 -19.58 -14.06 1.96
N TRP A 54 -19.66 -12.87 1.36
CA TRP A 54 -18.48 -12.12 0.88
C TRP A 54 -17.76 -11.39 2.01
N ARG A 55 -18.51 -10.84 2.96
CA ARG A 55 -17.92 -10.15 4.12
C ARG A 55 -17.04 -11.10 4.95
N GLU A 56 -17.41 -12.38 4.98
CA GLU A 56 -16.62 -13.45 5.60
C GLU A 56 -15.44 -13.90 4.71
N ARG A 57 -15.71 -14.22 3.44
CA ARG A 57 -14.71 -14.79 2.51
C ARG A 57 -13.58 -13.84 2.12
N ILE A 58 -13.83 -12.52 2.04
CA ILE A 58 -12.78 -11.55 1.63
C ILE A 58 -11.59 -11.59 2.59
N GLY A 59 -11.79 -11.92 3.87
CA GLY A 59 -10.69 -12.03 4.83
C GLY A 59 -9.70 -13.15 4.48
N GLY A 60 -10.21 -14.36 4.25
CA GLY A 60 -9.37 -15.49 3.81
C GLY A 60 -8.72 -15.23 2.45
N LEU A 61 -9.49 -14.68 1.50
CA LEU A 61 -8.98 -14.36 0.17
C LEU A 61 -7.87 -13.30 0.20
N ALA A 62 -7.97 -12.29 1.08
CA ALA A 62 -6.92 -11.30 1.29
C ALA A 62 -5.64 -11.96 1.79
N HIS A 63 -5.75 -12.84 2.78
CA HIS A 63 -4.62 -13.58 3.34
C HIS A 63 -3.91 -14.42 2.27
N ASP A 64 -4.66 -15.26 1.55
CA ASP A 64 -4.13 -16.16 0.52
C ASP A 64 -3.51 -15.39 -0.65
N ALA A 65 -4.16 -14.30 -1.06
CA ALA A 65 -3.65 -13.44 -2.12
C ALA A 65 -2.32 -12.77 -1.73
N LEU A 66 -2.18 -12.30 -0.48
CA LEU A 66 -0.94 -11.69 0.00
C LEU A 66 0.21 -12.70 0.09
N MET A 67 -0.05 -13.90 0.62
CA MET A 67 0.89 -15.01 0.62
C MET A 67 1.37 -15.33 -0.80
N LYS A 68 0.41 -15.55 -1.72
CA LYS A 68 0.72 -15.86 -3.11
C LYS A 68 1.50 -14.74 -3.79
N ALA A 69 1.15 -13.49 -3.52
CA ALA A 69 1.79 -12.32 -4.08
C ALA A 69 3.24 -12.18 -3.63
N MET A 70 3.55 -12.39 -2.35
CA MET A 70 4.94 -12.35 -1.88
C MET A 70 5.82 -13.41 -2.57
N ASP A 71 5.31 -14.64 -2.70
CA ASP A 71 6.06 -15.74 -3.29
C ASP A 71 6.25 -15.60 -4.81
N THR A 72 5.26 -15.02 -5.48
CA THR A 72 5.21 -14.97 -6.94
C THR A 72 5.83 -13.69 -7.49
N ALA A 73 5.49 -12.53 -6.93
CA ALA A 73 5.85 -11.23 -7.51
C ALA A 73 7.37 -11.03 -7.56
N ALA A 74 8.09 -11.38 -6.48
CA ALA A 74 9.54 -11.23 -6.41
C ALA A 74 10.28 -12.10 -7.46
N LYS A 75 9.74 -13.27 -7.82
CA LYS A 75 10.34 -14.18 -8.82
C LYS A 75 10.23 -13.63 -10.25
N THR A 76 9.38 -12.64 -10.49
CA THR A 76 9.12 -12.07 -11.84
C THR A 76 9.90 -10.79 -12.13
N LEU A 77 10.72 -10.32 -11.19
CA LEU A 77 11.54 -9.12 -11.32
C LEU A 77 13.02 -9.50 -11.41
N GLN A 78 13.75 -8.79 -12.28
CA GLN A 78 15.19 -8.91 -12.35
C GLN A 78 15.83 -8.13 -11.19
N PRO A 79 16.89 -8.65 -10.54
CA PRO A 79 17.52 -7.99 -9.40
C PRO A 79 18.17 -6.62 -9.70
N ALA A 80 18.56 -6.37 -10.95
CA ALA A 80 19.29 -5.15 -11.32
C ALA A 80 18.44 -3.87 -11.14
N ALA A 81 19.06 -2.82 -10.62
CA ALA A 81 18.46 -1.49 -10.46
C ALA A 81 18.05 -0.93 -11.83
N GLN A 82 16.76 -0.63 -11.98
CA GLN A 82 16.18 -0.03 -13.18
C GLN A 82 15.05 0.92 -12.77
N PRO A 83 14.77 1.98 -13.55
CA PRO A 83 13.58 2.79 -13.37
C PRO A 83 12.33 1.90 -13.41
N ALA A 84 11.35 2.18 -12.54
CA ALA A 84 10.09 1.46 -12.53
C ALA A 84 9.44 1.50 -13.93
N SER A 85 8.99 0.36 -14.44
CA SER A 85 8.53 0.28 -15.82
C SER A 85 7.04 0.65 -15.94
N PRO A 86 6.64 1.48 -16.92
CA PRO A 86 5.22 1.80 -17.16
C PRO A 86 4.38 0.63 -17.71
N ARG A 87 4.97 -0.56 -17.92
CA ARG A 87 4.37 -1.66 -18.69
C ARG A 87 3.17 -2.31 -17.99
N LEU A 88 2.97 -2.07 -16.70
CA LEU A 88 1.84 -2.62 -15.93
C LEU A 88 0.48 -2.07 -16.40
N HIS A 89 0.44 -0.82 -16.92
CA HIS A 89 -0.78 -0.22 -17.44
C HIS A 89 -1.35 -0.99 -18.65
N LYS A 90 -0.48 -1.61 -19.47
CA LYS A 90 -0.91 -2.43 -20.62
C LYS A 90 -1.55 -3.75 -20.18
N LEU A 91 -1.07 -4.34 -19.09
CA LEU A 91 -1.62 -5.57 -18.49
C LEU A 91 -3.01 -5.33 -17.87
N LEU A 92 -3.19 -4.19 -17.19
CA LEU A 92 -4.49 -3.80 -16.62
C LEU A 92 -5.55 -3.57 -17.70
N GLY A 93 -5.17 -2.99 -18.85
CA GLY A 93 -6.04 -2.83 -20.01
C GLY A 93 -6.48 -4.17 -20.65
N SER A 94 -5.65 -5.22 -20.58
CA SER A 94 -6.02 -6.56 -21.04
C SER A 94 -6.90 -7.34 -20.05
N VAL A 95 -6.69 -7.16 -18.74
CA VAL A 95 -7.48 -7.84 -17.69
C VAL A 95 -8.91 -7.28 -17.61
N SER A 96 -9.11 -6.00 -17.95
CA SER A 96 -10.44 -5.37 -18.01
C SER A 96 -11.38 -5.93 -19.08
N GLY A 97 -10.88 -6.70 -20.05
CA GLY A 97 -11.69 -7.22 -21.16
C GLY A 97 -12.23 -8.64 -20.99
N ALA A 98 -11.61 -9.51 -20.17
CA ALA A 98 -11.80 -10.95 -20.33
C ALA A 98 -12.54 -11.70 -19.19
N GLY A 99 -12.86 -11.09 -18.04
CA GLY A 99 -13.58 -11.86 -17.00
C GLY A 99 -14.21 -11.13 -15.80
N GLY A 100 -13.80 -9.90 -15.47
CA GLY A 100 -14.27 -9.25 -14.23
C GLY A 100 -15.68 -8.65 -14.32
N GLY A 101 -16.06 -8.08 -15.46
CA GLY A 101 -17.33 -7.34 -15.61
C GLY A 101 -18.54 -8.20 -15.96
N ALA A 102 -18.34 -9.35 -16.62
CA ALA A 102 -19.44 -10.20 -17.11
C ALA A 102 -19.80 -11.37 -16.17
N PHE A 103 -18.86 -11.84 -15.34
CA PHE A 103 -19.08 -12.97 -14.42
C PHE A 103 -19.46 -12.55 -12.98
N GLY A 104 -19.50 -11.23 -12.73
CA GLY A 104 -19.81 -10.66 -11.43
C GLY A 104 -18.96 -11.25 -10.30
N VAL A 105 -19.65 -11.67 -9.24
CA VAL A 105 -19.10 -12.23 -8.01
C VAL A 105 -18.13 -13.41 -8.23
N ALA A 106 -18.35 -14.25 -9.24
CA ALA A 106 -17.46 -15.39 -9.53
C ALA A 106 -16.12 -14.96 -10.13
N GLY A 107 -16.07 -13.82 -10.82
CA GLY A 107 -14.82 -13.28 -11.38
C GLY A 107 -13.85 -12.79 -10.31
N LEU A 108 -14.37 -12.34 -9.15
CA LEU A 108 -13.57 -11.78 -8.06
C LEU A 108 -12.62 -12.79 -7.38
N THR A 109 -12.96 -14.09 -7.38
CA THR A 109 -12.10 -15.13 -6.77
C THR A 109 -10.79 -15.35 -7.52
N VAL A 110 -10.77 -15.05 -8.83
CA VAL A 110 -9.56 -15.07 -9.67
C VAL A 110 -8.94 -13.68 -9.76
N GLU A 111 -9.78 -12.65 -9.86
CA GLU A 111 -9.34 -11.26 -10.02
C GLU A 111 -8.56 -10.75 -8.80
N ILE A 112 -9.00 -11.07 -7.58
CA ILE A 112 -8.35 -10.55 -6.36
C ILE A 112 -6.93 -11.11 -6.20
N PRO A 113 -6.68 -12.43 -6.27
CA PRO A 113 -5.31 -12.96 -6.23
C PRO A 113 -4.44 -12.42 -7.35
N LEU A 114 -4.96 -12.37 -8.58
CA LEU A 114 -4.21 -11.88 -9.74
C LEU A 114 -3.83 -10.40 -9.59
N SER A 115 -4.80 -9.54 -9.25
CA SER A 115 -4.56 -8.11 -9.05
C SER A 115 -3.61 -7.87 -7.89
N THR A 116 -3.71 -8.64 -6.80
CA THR A 116 -2.79 -8.55 -5.65
C THR A 116 -1.36 -8.90 -6.05
N VAL A 117 -1.14 -9.94 -6.86
CA VAL A 117 0.19 -10.28 -7.41
C VAL A 117 0.73 -9.15 -8.28
N LEU A 118 -0.10 -8.58 -9.17
CA LEU A 118 0.30 -7.47 -10.03
C LEU A 118 0.63 -6.19 -9.24
N ILE A 119 -0.13 -5.90 -8.20
CA ILE A 119 0.10 -4.77 -7.30
C ILE A 119 1.40 -4.98 -6.53
N MET A 120 1.60 -6.15 -5.92
CA MET A 120 2.85 -6.49 -5.23
C MET A 120 4.06 -6.36 -6.17
N ARG A 121 3.95 -6.84 -7.41
CA ARG A 121 4.98 -6.66 -8.43
C ARG A 121 5.26 -5.19 -8.71
N SER A 122 4.23 -4.35 -8.79
CA SER A 122 4.39 -2.90 -8.95
C SER A 122 5.08 -2.26 -7.75
N ILE A 123 4.70 -2.67 -6.54
CA ILE A 123 5.27 -2.16 -5.29
C ILE A 123 6.75 -2.49 -5.22
N LEU A 124 7.14 -3.73 -5.55
CA LEU A 124 8.54 -4.16 -5.61
C LEU A 124 9.32 -3.42 -6.71
N ASP A 125 8.70 -3.13 -7.86
CA ASP A 125 9.35 -2.35 -8.92
C ASP A 125 9.63 -0.90 -8.49
N ILE A 126 8.69 -0.28 -7.76
CA ILE A 126 8.88 1.05 -7.15
C ILE A 126 9.95 0.99 -6.05
N ALA A 127 9.90 0.00 -5.17
CA ALA A 127 10.90 -0.21 -4.13
C ALA A 127 12.32 -0.26 -4.70
N ARG A 128 12.49 -1.03 -5.78
CA ARG A 128 13.75 -1.13 -6.53
C ARG A 128 14.18 0.21 -7.12
N GLY A 129 13.25 0.98 -7.69
CA GLY A 129 13.52 2.33 -8.19
C GLY A 129 13.97 3.31 -7.10
N GLU A 130 13.53 3.08 -5.85
CA GLU A 130 13.92 3.83 -4.65
C GLU A 130 15.21 3.29 -3.97
N GLY A 131 15.86 2.31 -4.60
CA GLY A 131 17.13 1.73 -4.15
C GLY A 131 17.00 0.64 -3.08
N GLU A 132 15.83 0.02 -2.92
CA GLU A 132 15.70 -1.19 -2.10
C GLU A 132 16.27 -2.41 -2.82
N ASP A 133 16.95 -3.28 -2.05
CA ASP A 133 17.29 -4.62 -2.53
C ASP A 133 16.06 -5.53 -2.42
N ILE A 134 15.34 -5.73 -3.52
CA ILE A 134 14.16 -6.60 -3.60
C ILE A 134 14.47 -8.10 -3.38
N GLY A 135 15.74 -8.49 -3.36
CA GLY A 135 16.21 -9.80 -2.92
C GLY A 135 16.11 -9.97 -1.40
N SER A 136 16.24 -8.88 -0.65
CA SER A 136 16.24 -8.88 0.82
C SER A 136 14.85 -9.16 1.42
N ALA A 137 14.85 -9.76 2.61
CA ALA A 137 13.64 -9.95 3.40
C ALA A 137 12.98 -8.61 3.72
N GLN A 138 13.79 -7.61 4.07
CA GLN A 138 13.37 -6.29 4.52
C GLN A 138 12.57 -5.57 3.44
N ALA A 139 13.05 -5.58 2.19
CA ALA A 139 12.33 -4.96 1.08
C ALA A 139 11.00 -5.66 0.77
N ARG A 140 10.97 -7.00 0.87
CA ARG A 140 9.74 -7.78 0.63
C ARG A 140 8.70 -7.57 1.72
N LEU A 141 9.12 -7.50 2.98
CA LEU A 141 8.24 -7.19 4.11
C LEU A 141 7.75 -5.74 4.05
N ALA A 142 8.60 -4.79 3.67
CA ALA A 142 8.18 -3.40 3.41
C ALA A 142 7.18 -3.30 2.24
N ALA A 143 7.35 -4.11 1.18
CA ALA A 143 6.37 -4.20 0.11
C ALA A 143 5.02 -4.76 0.59
N LEU A 144 5.05 -5.71 1.55
CA LEU A 144 3.85 -6.21 2.19
C LEU A 144 3.19 -5.14 3.09
N GLU A 145 3.97 -4.34 3.82
CA GLU A 145 3.46 -3.22 4.66
C GLU A 145 2.62 -2.23 3.85
N VAL A 146 2.96 -1.98 2.57
CA VAL A 146 2.20 -1.09 1.69
C VAL A 146 0.72 -1.48 1.59
N PHE A 147 0.38 -2.77 1.66
CA PHE A 147 -1.00 -3.24 1.67
C PHE A 147 -1.76 -2.82 2.95
N ALA A 148 -1.06 -2.68 4.06
CA ALA A 148 -1.62 -2.15 5.31
C ALA A 148 -1.70 -0.62 5.29
N LEU A 149 -0.66 0.06 4.79
CA LEU A 149 -0.57 1.52 4.74
C LEU A 149 -1.62 2.15 3.81
N GLY A 150 -2.08 1.43 2.78
CA GLY A 150 -3.14 1.89 1.90
C GLY A 150 -4.53 1.93 2.54
N GLY A 151 -4.74 1.30 3.70
CA GLY A 151 -6.05 1.23 4.35
C GLY A 151 -6.26 2.39 5.30
N ASN A 152 -6.89 3.48 4.85
CA ASN A 152 -7.44 4.46 5.79
C ASN A 152 -8.76 3.90 6.35
N ALA A 153 -8.78 3.57 7.63
CA ALA A 153 -9.88 2.83 8.25
C ALA A 153 -11.11 3.74 8.39
N SER A 154 -12.23 3.35 7.79
CA SER A 154 -13.54 3.92 8.07
C SER A 154 -14.15 3.21 9.29
N SER A 155 -13.77 3.65 10.49
CA SER A 155 -14.52 3.41 11.74
C SER A 155 -14.06 4.43 12.78
N ASP A 156 -15.01 5.00 13.53
CA ASP A 156 -14.88 6.18 14.40
C ASP A 156 -13.68 6.20 15.38
N ASP A 157 -13.07 5.06 15.71
CA ASP A 157 -11.93 5.00 16.66
C ASP A 157 -10.56 4.81 15.99
N ALA A 158 -10.49 4.50 14.69
CA ALA A 158 -9.25 4.14 13.98
C ALA A 158 -8.99 4.95 12.69
N ALA A 159 -9.88 5.88 12.37
CA ALA A 159 -9.85 6.69 11.15
C ALA A 159 -8.73 7.74 11.10
N GLU A 160 -8.00 7.92 12.20
CA GLU A 160 -6.95 8.94 12.37
C GLU A 160 -5.52 8.35 12.51
N ALA A 161 -5.33 7.05 12.24
CA ALA A 161 -4.00 6.45 12.31
C ALA A 161 -3.15 6.84 11.09
N GLY A 162 -2.43 7.96 11.20
CA GLY A 162 -1.51 8.43 10.16
C GLY A 162 -0.40 7.42 9.83
N TYR A 163 0.31 7.65 8.73
CA TYR A 163 1.38 6.79 8.20
C TYR A 163 2.33 6.19 9.26
N TYR A 164 2.87 7.03 10.16
CA TYR A 164 3.80 6.59 11.20
C TYR A 164 3.14 5.75 12.30
N ALA A 165 1.83 5.92 12.56
CA ALA A 165 1.11 5.10 13.54
C ALA A 165 0.96 3.66 13.04
N VAL A 166 0.59 3.47 11.76
CA VAL A 166 0.50 2.14 11.15
C VAL A 166 1.87 1.49 11.08
N ARG A 167 2.92 2.22 10.70
CA ARG A 167 4.30 1.69 10.70
C ARG A 167 4.76 1.27 12.09
N ALA A 168 4.52 2.09 13.12
CA ALA A 168 4.87 1.74 14.49
C ALA A 168 4.15 0.47 14.97
N ALA A 169 2.87 0.32 14.61
CA ALA A 169 2.09 -0.87 14.97
C ALA A 169 2.63 -2.17 14.33
N LEU A 170 3.26 -2.07 13.16
CA LEU A 170 3.83 -3.22 12.43
C LEU A 170 5.33 -3.46 12.71
N ALA A 171 6.04 -2.47 13.23
CA ALA A 171 7.51 -2.50 13.33
C ALA A 171 8.05 -3.75 14.04
N THR A 172 7.46 -4.15 15.16
CA THR A 172 7.88 -5.34 15.92
C THR A 172 7.69 -6.62 15.13
N THR A 173 6.52 -6.82 14.52
CA THR A 173 6.21 -8.05 13.77
C THR A 173 7.02 -8.14 12.48
N VAL A 174 7.28 -7.01 11.83
CA VAL A 174 8.18 -6.91 10.67
C VAL A 174 9.61 -7.28 11.06
N SER A 175 10.12 -6.73 12.17
CA SER A 175 11.49 -7.00 12.63
C SER A 175 11.68 -8.48 13.01
N GLU A 176 10.68 -9.09 13.65
CA GLU A 176 10.65 -10.53 13.92
C GLU A 176 10.63 -11.35 12.64
N ALA A 177 9.76 -11.01 11.68
CA ALA A 177 9.67 -11.70 10.40
C ALA A 177 10.98 -11.59 9.60
N ALA A 178 11.62 -10.42 9.59
CA ALA A 178 12.89 -10.18 8.90
C ALA A 178 14.02 -11.05 9.46
N ARG A 179 14.15 -11.13 10.80
CA ARG A 179 15.13 -12.02 11.45
C ARG A 179 14.91 -13.48 11.10
N HIS A 180 13.66 -13.92 11.10
CA HIS A 180 13.34 -15.31 10.75
C HIS A 180 13.67 -15.63 9.29
N PHE A 181 13.32 -14.72 8.38
CA PHE A 181 13.61 -14.86 6.96
C PHE A 181 15.12 -14.94 6.70
N ALA A 182 15.92 -14.10 7.37
CA ALA A 182 17.37 -14.12 7.24
C ALA A 182 18.01 -15.43 7.72
N GLN A 183 17.40 -16.11 8.70
CA GLN A 183 17.92 -17.36 9.28
C GLN A 183 17.48 -18.61 8.52
N LYS A 184 16.27 -18.64 7.94
CA LYS A 184 15.64 -19.88 7.43
C LYS A 184 15.07 -19.80 6.01
N GLY A 185 15.13 -18.63 5.37
CA GLY A 185 14.53 -18.41 4.06
C GLY A 185 12.99 -18.46 4.08
N LEU A 186 12.37 -18.40 2.90
CA LEU A 186 10.90 -18.49 2.71
C LEU A 186 10.33 -19.92 2.85
N SER A 187 11.21 -20.92 2.88
CA SER A 187 10.88 -22.33 2.63
C SER A 187 10.58 -23.17 3.88
N SER A 188 10.69 -22.62 5.08
CA SER A 188 10.20 -23.30 6.29
C SER A 188 8.75 -22.91 6.54
N GLU A 189 7.87 -23.91 6.61
CA GLU A 189 6.45 -23.78 6.95
C GLU A 189 6.19 -22.65 7.97
N GLY A 190 5.52 -21.59 7.49
CA GLY A 190 4.85 -20.55 8.27
C GLY A 190 5.58 -20.05 9.51
N ALA A 191 6.66 -19.27 9.34
CA ALA A 191 7.26 -18.52 10.43
C ALA A 191 6.15 -17.79 11.23
N PRO A 192 5.94 -18.07 12.53
CA PRO A 192 4.81 -17.51 13.28
C PRO A 192 4.74 -15.98 13.22
N ALA A 193 5.89 -15.31 13.17
CA ALA A 193 5.98 -13.87 13.00
C ALA A 193 5.49 -13.38 11.62
N LEU A 194 5.82 -14.10 10.54
CA LEU A 194 5.34 -13.77 9.20
C LEU A 194 3.83 -14.01 9.07
N ALA A 195 3.32 -15.12 9.61
CA ALA A 195 1.88 -15.41 9.63
C ALA A 195 1.10 -14.34 10.41
N ARG A 196 1.65 -13.86 11.54
CA ARG A 196 1.09 -12.73 12.30
C ARG A 196 1.10 -11.45 11.47
N LEU A 197 2.22 -11.11 10.83
CA LEU A 197 2.33 -9.92 9.98
C LEU A 197 1.30 -9.95 8.84
N ILE A 198 1.20 -11.07 8.13
CA ILE A 198 0.23 -11.23 7.04
C ILE A 198 -1.19 -11.10 7.56
N THR A 199 -1.51 -11.66 8.72
CA THR A 199 -2.82 -11.47 9.36
C THR A 199 -3.12 -10.00 9.64
N MET A 200 -2.17 -9.24 10.20
CA MET A 200 -2.32 -7.81 10.48
C MET A 200 -2.51 -6.99 9.19
N VAL A 201 -1.76 -7.33 8.14
CA VAL A 201 -1.85 -6.68 6.83
C VAL A 201 -3.17 -7.03 6.14
N ALA A 202 -3.57 -8.30 6.16
CA ALA A 202 -4.81 -8.80 5.59
C ALA A 202 -6.04 -8.14 6.22
N ALA A 203 -6.02 -7.85 7.52
CA ALA A 203 -7.10 -7.14 8.20
C ALA A 203 -7.37 -5.75 7.59
N ARG A 204 -6.29 -5.01 7.26
CA ARG A 204 -6.39 -3.68 6.60
C ARG A 204 -6.65 -3.79 5.10
N TYR A 205 -6.06 -4.79 4.45
CA TYR A 205 -6.28 -5.01 3.02
C TYR A 205 -7.71 -5.47 2.71
N LYS A 206 -8.31 -6.27 3.59
CA LYS A 206 -9.73 -6.68 3.51
C LYS A 206 -10.65 -5.47 3.39
N VAL A 207 -10.39 -4.39 4.12
CA VAL A 207 -11.21 -3.16 4.05
C VAL A 207 -11.16 -2.57 2.63
N GLN A 208 -9.96 -2.45 2.05
CA GLN A 208 -9.77 -1.93 0.70
C GLN A 208 -10.38 -2.85 -0.37
N LEU A 209 -10.24 -4.17 -0.23
CA LEU A 209 -10.91 -5.13 -1.11
C LEU A 209 -12.43 -5.06 -1.01
N THR A 210 -12.96 -4.81 0.18
CA THR A 210 -14.41 -4.60 0.40
C THR A 210 -14.88 -3.33 -0.28
N GLN A 211 -14.11 -2.24 -0.20
CA GLN A 211 -14.38 -0.98 -0.90
C GLN A 211 -14.38 -1.17 -2.42
N LYS A 212 -13.38 -1.90 -2.95
CA LYS A 212 -13.30 -2.26 -4.37
C LYS A 212 -14.54 -3.06 -4.82
N ALA A 213 -14.90 -4.10 -4.06
CA ALA A 213 -16.06 -4.93 -4.36
C ALA A 213 -17.37 -4.13 -4.29
N ALA A 214 -17.54 -3.26 -3.28
CA ALA A 214 -18.71 -2.40 -3.15
C ALA A 214 -18.85 -1.44 -4.35
N GLY A 215 -17.75 -0.86 -4.83
CA GLY A 215 -17.75 -0.01 -6.03
C GLY A 215 -18.17 -0.77 -7.30
N MET A 216 -17.76 -2.03 -7.43
CA MET A 216 -18.13 -2.88 -8.57
C MET A 216 -19.60 -3.36 -8.53
N LEU A 217 -20.26 -3.33 -7.37
CA LEU A 217 -21.66 -3.73 -7.20
C LEU A 217 -22.66 -2.58 -7.42
N VAL A 218 -22.19 -1.37 -7.70
CA VAL A 218 -23.09 -0.26 -8.02
C VAL A 218 -23.79 -0.52 -9.37
N PRO A 219 -25.13 -0.39 -9.46
CA PRO A 219 -25.84 -0.61 -10.72
C PRO A 219 -25.33 0.28 -11.86
N GLY A 220 -25.27 -0.27 -13.07
CA GLY A 220 -24.79 0.46 -14.25
C GLY A 220 -23.27 0.45 -14.43
N ILE A 221 -22.51 -0.16 -13.52
CA ILE A 221 -21.07 -0.39 -13.68
C ILE A 221 -20.83 -1.47 -14.74
N GLY A 222 -20.44 -1.06 -15.94
CA GLY A 222 -20.01 -1.94 -17.02
C GLY A 222 -18.51 -2.27 -16.96
N ALA A 223 -18.04 -3.07 -17.93
CA ALA A 223 -16.64 -3.51 -18.01
C ALA A 223 -15.62 -2.34 -17.99
N ALA A 224 -15.90 -1.24 -18.69
CA ALA A 224 -15.03 -0.06 -18.71
C ALA A 224 -14.94 0.66 -17.34
N ALA A 225 -16.05 0.73 -16.60
CA ALA A 225 -16.06 1.28 -15.25
C ALA A 225 -15.33 0.34 -14.27
N GLY A 226 -15.52 -0.97 -14.39
CA GLY A 226 -14.74 -1.97 -13.64
C GLY A 226 -13.23 -1.90 -13.91
N ALA A 227 -12.83 -1.66 -15.17
CA ALA A 227 -11.44 -1.39 -15.55
C ALA A 227 -10.87 -0.17 -14.82
N THR A 228 -11.66 0.90 -14.75
CA THR A 228 -11.28 2.14 -14.09
C THR A 228 -11.11 1.92 -12.59
N ILE A 229 -12.01 1.17 -11.94
CA ILE A 229 -11.87 0.79 -10.52
C ILE A 229 -10.56 0.03 -10.27
N ASN A 230 -10.21 -0.91 -11.15
CA ASN A 230 -8.94 -1.63 -11.06
C ASN A 230 -7.72 -0.71 -11.21
N LEU A 231 -7.78 0.26 -12.14
CA LEU A 231 -6.74 1.27 -12.30
C LEU A 231 -6.62 2.18 -11.07
N MET A 232 -7.75 2.64 -10.50
CA MET A 232 -7.75 3.44 -9.27
C MET A 232 -7.16 2.69 -8.09
N PHE A 233 -7.45 1.38 -7.99
CA PHE A 233 -6.88 0.50 -6.96
C PHE A 233 -5.37 0.32 -7.14
N MET A 234 -4.90 0.10 -8.36
CA MET A 234 -3.46 0.05 -8.66
C MET A 234 -2.77 1.39 -8.35
N ASP A 235 -3.32 2.50 -8.84
CA ASP A 235 -2.79 3.86 -8.64
C ASP A 235 -2.69 4.19 -7.14
N HIS A 236 -3.68 3.77 -6.35
CA HIS A 236 -3.65 3.89 -4.90
C HIS A 236 -2.41 3.24 -4.28
N PHE A 237 -2.18 1.95 -4.55
CA PHE A 237 -1.00 1.26 -4.01
C PHE A 237 0.32 1.76 -4.57
N GLN A 238 0.35 2.21 -5.84
CA GLN A 238 1.52 2.83 -6.41
C GLN A 238 1.86 4.17 -5.73
N ALA A 239 0.85 4.98 -5.39
CA ALA A 239 1.04 6.22 -4.66
C ALA A 239 1.58 5.97 -3.24
N VAL A 240 0.94 5.05 -2.50
CA VAL A 240 1.39 4.65 -1.16
C VAL A 240 2.81 4.08 -1.22
N SER A 241 3.11 3.24 -2.21
CA SER A 241 4.44 2.66 -2.42
C SER A 241 5.50 3.72 -2.68
N ARG A 242 5.25 4.68 -3.59
CA ARG A 242 6.19 5.79 -3.86
C ARG A 242 6.47 6.60 -2.58
N GLY A 243 5.43 6.94 -1.83
CA GLY A 243 5.60 7.68 -0.57
C GLY A 243 6.36 6.86 0.47
N HIS A 244 5.97 5.61 0.71
CA HIS A 244 6.60 4.74 1.71
C HIS A 244 8.08 4.49 1.40
N PHE A 245 8.42 4.16 0.15
CA PHE A 245 9.80 3.88 -0.22
C PHE A 245 10.65 5.15 -0.35
N THR A 246 10.06 6.30 -0.68
CA THR A 246 10.75 7.60 -0.53
C THR A 246 11.15 7.84 0.92
N VAL A 247 10.22 7.65 1.87
CA VAL A 247 10.54 7.79 3.30
C VAL A 247 11.66 6.82 3.69
N ARG A 248 11.57 5.54 3.32
CA ARG A 248 12.61 4.55 3.63
C ARG A 248 13.98 4.88 3.01
N ARG A 249 14.01 5.41 1.78
CA ARG A 249 15.23 5.90 1.13
C ARG A 249 15.88 7.01 1.94
N LEU A 250 15.07 7.97 2.42
CA LEU A 250 15.55 9.04 3.28
C LEU A 250 16.01 8.53 4.64
N GLU A 251 15.31 7.57 5.24
CA GLU A 251 15.69 6.96 6.52
C GLU A 251 17.04 6.23 6.41
N ARG A 252 17.33 5.58 5.28
CA ARG A 252 18.66 5.00 5.01
C ARG A 252 19.77 6.05 4.93
N ARG A 253 19.46 7.27 4.47
CA ARG A 253 20.44 8.35 4.29
C ARG A 253 20.65 9.20 5.56
N TYR A 254 19.58 9.47 6.30
CA TYR A 254 19.57 10.46 7.40
C TYR A 254 19.24 9.86 8.77
N GLY A 255 18.82 8.60 8.83
CA GLY A 255 18.28 7.98 10.03
C GLY A 255 16.78 8.25 10.24
N GLU A 256 16.11 7.33 10.93
CA GLU A 256 14.66 7.39 11.14
C GLU A 256 14.23 8.62 11.95
N GLU A 257 14.97 8.97 13.00
CA GLU A 257 14.63 10.10 13.87
C GLU A 257 14.64 11.44 13.13
N ALA A 258 15.67 11.68 12.31
CA ALA A 258 15.80 12.92 11.54
C ALA A 258 14.67 13.08 10.52
N VAL A 259 14.34 12.00 9.79
CA VAL A 259 13.25 11.99 8.80
C VAL A 259 11.89 12.15 9.48
N ARG A 260 11.67 11.51 10.63
CA ARG A 260 10.43 11.65 11.40
C ARG A 260 10.26 13.08 11.94
N ALA A 261 11.32 13.70 12.44
CA ALA A 261 11.28 15.09 12.87
C ALA A 261 10.97 16.03 11.70
N ALA A 262 11.62 15.84 10.55
CA ALA A 262 11.34 16.60 9.33
C ALA A 262 9.90 16.40 8.83
N TRP A 263 9.38 15.18 8.88
CA TRP A 263 7.99 14.88 8.50
C TRP A 263 6.99 15.69 9.32
N GLN A 264 7.19 15.76 10.64
CA GLN A 264 6.34 16.54 11.54
C GLN A 264 6.43 18.04 11.25
N ALA A 265 7.62 18.54 10.95
CA ALA A 265 7.83 19.95 10.61
C ALA A 265 7.13 20.34 9.29
N VAL A 266 7.16 19.48 8.27
CA VAL A 266 6.58 19.75 6.95
C VAL A 266 5.05 19.86 6.98
N GLY A 267 4.36 19.17 7.88
CA GLY A 267 2.89 19.25 7.95
C GLY A 267 2.32 20.07 9.10
N ARG A 268 3.14 20.84 9.82
CA ARG A 268 2.61 21.97 10.59
C ARG A 268 2.27 23.07 9.59
N PRO A 269 1.02 23.57 9.52
CA PRO A 269 0.73 24.76 8.74
C PRO A 269 1.66 25.87 9.23
N HIS A 270 2.34 26.52 8.29
CA HIS A 270 3.23 27.62 8.61
C HIS A 270 2.41 28.71 9.33
N PRO A 271 2.77 29.16 10.55
CA PRO A 271 1.97 30.14 11.30
C PRO A 271 1.83 31.51 10.60
N GLY A 272 2.47 31.71 9.44
CA GLY A 272 2.44 32.94 8.66
C GLY A 272 1.44 33.01 7.49
N ASN A 273 0.66 31.97 7.18
CA ASN A 273 -0.28 32.03 6.05
C ASN A 273 -1.74 31.91 6.49
N ARG A 274 -2.21 32.91 7.25
CA ARG A 274 -3.63 33.27 7.36
C ARG A 274 -3.84 34.57 6.59
N SER A 275 -3.92 34.48 5.27
CA SER A 275 -4.38 35.61 4.45
C SER A 275 -5.02 35.08 3.18
N GLY A 276 -6.34 35.29 3.07
CA GLY A 276 -7.03 35.27 1.78
C GLY A 276 -7.94 34.08 1.52
N PHE A 277 -9.01 33.94 2.30
CA PHE A 277 -10.33 33.58 1.75
C PHE A 277 -11.38 34.30 2.60
N LEU A 278 -11.72 35.52 2.18
CA LEU A 278 -13.07 36.06 2.29
C LEU A 278 -13.81 35.65 1.02
#